data_AF-A0A0A0NVZ8-F1
#
_entry.id   AF-A0A0A0NVZ8-F1
#
_cell.length_a   1.000
_cell.length_b   1.000
_cell.length_c   1.000
_cell.angle_alpha   90.00
_cell.angle_beta   90.00
_cell.angle_gamma   90.00
#
_symmetry.space_group_name_H-M   'P 1'
#
loop_
_entity.id
_entity.type
_entity.pdbx_description
1 polymer ?
#
loop_
_entity_poly.entity_id
_entity_poly.type
_entity_poly.pdbx_seq_one_letter_code
_entity_poly.pdbx_strand_id
1 'polypeptide(L)' 'MNALLSLDDGTPFAYCLHRARDTGTGANVVVRVVYPSAAPDSMIEGHCEHLAIEFRNWIRNAAAAAR' A
#
# COMPACT_ATOMS: atom_id res chain seq x y z
N MET A 1 -6.38 -6.84 5.94
CA MET A 1 -5.10 -7.34 6.49
C MET A 1 -4.27 -6.16 6.95
N ASN A 2 -3.65 -6.23 8.12
CA ASN A 2 -2.67 -5.24 8.59
C ASN A 2 -1.25 -5.83 8.51
N ALA A 3 -0.27 -4.95 8.31
CA ALA A 3 1.15 -5.27 8.35
C ALA A 3 1.89 -4.24 9.22
N LEU A 4 2.82 -4.72 10.03
CA LEU A 4 3.78 -3.89 10.75
C LEU A 4 5.01 -3.70 9.85
N LEU A 5 5.46 -2.47 9.69
CA LEU A 5 6.69 -2.14 8.99
C LEU A 5 7.75 -1.81 10.04
N SER A 6 8.85 -2.54 9.99
CA SER A 6 9.97 -2.43 10.93
C SER A 6 11.27 -2.08 10.20
N LEU A 7 12.14 -1.35 10.89
CA LEU A 7 13.54 -1.17 10.51
C LEU A 7 14.31 -2.50 10.69
N ASP A 8 15.56 -2.54 10.22
CA ASP A 8 16.41 -3.73 10.30
C ASP A 8 16.66 -4.21 11.74
N ASP A 9 16.62 -3.29 12.72
CA ASP A 9 16.74 -3.59 14.14
C ASP A 9 15.43 -4.05 14.80
N GLY A 10 14.36 -4.19 14.01
CA GLY A 10 13.03 -4.58 14.45
C GLY A 10 12.15 -3.41 14.93
N THR A 11 12.69 -2.20 15.05
CA THR A 11 11.93 -1.03 15.50
C THR A 11 10.76 -0.74 14.56
N PRO A 12 9.50 -0.72 15.06
CA PRO A 12 8.34 -0.34 14.25
C PRO A 12 8.42 1.10 13.77
N PHE A 13 8.22 1.34 12.46
CA PHE A 13 8.18 2.69 11.90
C PHE A 13 6.91 3.01 11.11
N ALA A 14 6.05 2.03 10.79
CA ALA A 14 4.72 2.30 10.24
C ALA A 14 3.76 1.11 10.40
N TYR A 15 2.46 1.38 10.30
CA TYR A 15 1.42 0.36 10.16
C TYR A 15 0.72 0.51 8.82
N CYS A 16 0.66 -0.57 8.04
CA CYS A 16 -0.07 -0.60 6.77
C CYS A 16 -1.37 -1.40 6.90
N LEU A 17 -2.46 -0.86 6.38
CA LEU A 17 -3.77 -1.49 6.35
C LEU A 17 -4.24 -1.64 4.90
N HIS A 18 -4.52 -2.88 4.52
CA HIS A 18 -5.10 -3.24 3.24
C HIS A 18 -6.57 -3.60 3.42
N ARG A 19 -7.43 -2.91 2.69
CA ARG A 19 -8.86 -3.22 2.57
C ARG A 19 -9.19 -3.39 1.10
N ALA A 20 -9.57 -4.59 0.71
CA ALA A 20 -10.08 -4.89 -0.61
C ALA A 20 -11.52 -5.36 -0.48
N ARG A 21 -12.36 -4.98 -1.44
CA ARG A 21 -13.69 -5.56 -1.62
C ARG A 21 -13.96 -5.76 -3.11
N ASP A 22 -14.68 -6.81 -3.42
CA ASP A 22 -15.14 -7.05 -4.78
C ASP A 22 -16.21 -6.03 -5.19
N THR A 23 -16.35 -5.89 -6.49
CA THR A 23 -17.36 -5.10 -7.18
C THR A 23 -17.88 -5.94 -8.35
N GLY A 24 -18.95 -5.52 -9.02
CA GLY A 24 -19.48 -6.27 -10.16
C GLY A 24 -18.50 -6.46 -11.33
N THR A 25 -17.45 -5.64 -11.42
CA THR A 25 -16.50 -5.64 -12.56
C THR A 25 -15.03 -5.69 -12.14
N GLY A 26 -14.72 -6.00 -10.88
CA GLY A 26 -13.35 -5.95 -10.36
C GLY A 26 -13.31 -5.76 -8.85
N ALA A 27 -12.35 -4.99 -8.34
CA ALA A 27 -12.23 -4.73 -6.91
C ALA A 27 -11.94 -3.26 -6.61
N ASN A 28 -12.36 -2.81 -5.42
CA ASN A 28 -11.92 -1.56 -4.82
C ASN A 28 -10.90 -1.86 -3.73
N VAL A 29 -9.69 -1.33 -3.86
CA VAL A 29 -8.58 -1.54 -2.94
C VAL A 29 -8.19 -0.21 -2.29
N VAL A 30 -8.11 -0.20 -0.97
CA VAL A 30 -7.65 0.94 -0.17
C VAL A 30 -6.44 0.50 0.64
N VAL A 31 -5.34 1.22 0.45
CA VAL A 31 -4.12 1.12 1.25
C VAL A 31 -4.06 2.34 2.15
N ARG A 32 -3.84 2.13 3.44
CA ARG A 32 -3.58 3.21 4.40
C ARG A 32 -2.31 2.89 5.15
N VAL A 33 -1.37 3.81 5.14
CA VAL A 33 -0.15 3.74 5.96
C VAL A 33 -0.25 4.79 7.05
N VAL A 34 0.02 4.39 8.29
CA VAL A 34 0.09 5.27 9.46
C VAL A 34 1.56 5.39 9.86
N TYR A 35 2.06 6.61 9.86
CA TYR A 35 3.43 6.95 10.24
C TYR A 35 3.48 7.64 11.60
N PRO A 36 4.63 7.58 12.31
CA PRO A 36 4.94 8.50 13.41
C PRO A 36 4.81 9.95 12.94
N SER A 37 4.39 10.84 13.85
CA SER A 37 4.29 12.28 13.55
C SER A 37 5.62 12.92 13.19
N ALA A 38 6.74 12.29 13.56
CA ALA A 38 8.09 12.73 13.23
C ALA A 38 8.58 12.25 11.84
N ALA A 39 7.78 11.48 11.10
CA ALA A 39 8.16 11.02 9.77
C ALA A 39 8.30 12.22 8.81
N PRO A 40 9.39 12.31 8.03
CA PRO A 40 9.56 13.40 7.07
C PRO A 40 8.51 13.35 5.97
N ASP A 41 8.01 14.52 5.53
CA ASP A 41 7.02 14.61 4.45
C ASP A 41 7.52 13.94 3.16
N SER A 42 8.81 14.08 2.84
CA SER A 42 9.41 13.46 1.65
C SER A 42 9.38 11.93 1.68
N MET A 43 9.43 11.31 2.87
CA MET A 43 9.23 9.86 3.02
C MET A 43 7.79 9.48 2.68
N ILE A 44 6.82 10.24 3.19
CA ILE A 44 5.40 9.98 2.97
C ILE A 44 5.06 10.16 1.49
N GLU A 45 5.53 11.24 0.88
CA GLU A 45 5.33 11.54 -0.54
C GLU A 45 5.94 10.46 -1.44
N GLY A 46 7.21 10.11 -1.22
CA GLY A 46 7.87 9.06 -1.98
C GLY A 46 7.18 7.69 -1.84
N HIS A 47 6.67 7.36 -0.65
CA HIS A 47 5.93 6.10 -0.47
C HIS A 47 4.54 6.16 -1.16
N CYS A 48 3.88 7.32 -1.20
CA CYS A 48 2.66 7.49 -1.98
C CYS A 48 2.89 7.27 -3.48
N GLU A 49 3.98 7.81 -4.04
CA GLU A 49 4.36 7.60 -5.44
C GLU A 49 4.64 6.12 -5.74
N HIS A 50 5.44 5.48 -4.88
CA HIS A 50 5.76 4.06 -4.96
C HIS A 50 4.49 3.19 -4.98
N LEU A 51 3.59 3.37 -4.00
CA LEU A 51 2.35 2.59 -3.92
C LEU A 51 1.44 2.81 -5.12
N ALA A 52 1.38 4.04 -5.66
CA ALA A 52 0.60 4.33 -6.85
C ALA A 52 1.10 3.53 -8.07
N ILE A 53 2.42 3.41 -8.23
CA ILE A 53 3.03 2.62 -9.31
C ILE A 53 2.76 1.13 -9.10
N GLU A 54 3.06 0.61 -7.91
CA GLU A 54 2.92 -0.81 -7.60
C GLU A 54 1.49 -1.31 -7.77
N PHE A 55 0.51 -0.66 -7.12
CA PHE A 55 -0.88 -1.12 -7.16
C PHE A 55 -1.50 -0.97 -8.55
N ARG A 56 -1.15 0.09 -9.29
CA ARG A 56 -1.62 0.26 -10.68
C ARG A 56 -1.11 -0.86 -11.57
N ASN A 57 0.17 -1.21 -11.48
CA ASN A 57 0.75 -2.29 -12.26
C ASN A 57 0.17 -3.65 -11.85
N TRP A 58 0.04 -3.89 -10.54
CA TRP A 58 -0.55 -5.12 -10.02
C TRP A 58 -1.97 -5.37 -10.55
N ILE A 59 -2.86 -4.37 -10.44
CA ILE A 59 -4.25 -4.48 -10.94
C ILE A 59 -4.28 -4.71 -12.45
N ARG A 60 -3.45 -4.01 -13.22
CA ARG A 60 -3.37 -4.19 -14.68
C ARG A 60 -2.92 -5.58 -15.08
N ASN A 61 -1.89 -6.10 -14.42
CA ASN A 61 -1.36 -7.44 -14.69
C ASN A 61 -2.39 -8.51 -14.33
N ALA A 62 -3.09 -8.35 -13.18
CA ALA A 62 -4.16 -9.25 -12.78
C ALA A 62 -5.30 -9.26 -13.81
N ALA A 63 -5.74 -8.08 -14.28
CA ALA A 63 -6.78 -7.97 -15.30
C ALA A 63 -6.35 -8.57 -16.65
N ALA A 64 -5.07 -8.47 -17.02
CA ALA A 64 -4.54 -9.08 -18.24
C ALA A 64 -4.47 -10.61 -18.14
N ALA A 65 -4.12 -11.16 -16.98
CA ALA A 65 -4.01 -12.59 -16.74
C ALA A 65 -5.38 -13.30 -16.59
N ALA A 66 -6.45 -12.56 -16.31
CA ALA A 66 -7.81 -13.08 -16.20
C ALA A 66 -8.54 -13.22 -17.56
N ARG A 67 -7.87 -12.87 -18.66
CA ARG A 67 -8.35 -13.05 -20.05
C ARG A 67 -7.82 -14.36 -20.62
#